data_AF-A0A495JPF8-F1
#
_entry.id   AF-A0A495JPF8-F1
#
_cell.length_a   1.000
_cell.length_b   1.000
_cell.length_c   1.000
_cell.angle_alpha   90.00
_cell.angle_beta   90.00
_cell.angle_gamma   90.00
#
_symmetry.space_group_name_H-M   'P 1'
#
loop_
_entity.id
_entity.type
_entity.pdbx_description
1 polymer ?
#
loop_
_entity_poly.entity_id
_entity_poly.type
_entity_poly.pdbx_seq_one_letter_code
_entity_poly.pdbx_strand_id
1 'polypeptide(L)'
;MSTLTALARAQALAAGVAQPIATVRHLHLTERPLVLVPLTMAGEANAPLAMLVGTEPDRPRLVIVPQPRDRDQRLNFVTTLGTVLLPYLGAHRGVSESVPIDRGRDVRYRYAEAPQVLVPNSAGITFLRLLGRNNRFRRTDGDYPVDASVPLVGCWLTWFAERAEHPGSALLVAMTDALGLHWATGQSGVEDLNLAALLGWIDPPAGTTGAVAAEEAEDPSKWPPAGPTTDPEFDNEVLTPAIAAYQAAVAAGDEPARRRAYATMSTALRGQLEPTWRLMWRGLSLLRRLPPGARVVGRWEADRDAFTDYATYRDEGGQPQPRRDGAVAAAQRLHRLERALSAYAVQRAYDDPLVMADHRLTGEAFVGEVTLADPARVDDSGKRPVLRPRIMLVTTDPVLFQPGTSLSSPTRPSQKARVVFVTPTGDGSKTEVVLELSGGMGRGLTAPPGTVPEVGERLCYTTLTDGYVPPGAFPTREETPWTHGGPPPEV
;
A
#
# COMPACT_ATOMS: atom_id res chain seq x y z
N MET A 1 5.55 7.64 16.00
CA MET A 1 5.10 8.95 15.47
C MET A 1 6.29 9.89 15.50
N SER A 2 6.60 10.59 14.41
CA SER A 2 7.71 11.55 14.36
C SER A 2 7.34 12.88 14.99
N THR A 3 8.35 13.71 15.28
CA THR A 3 8.16 15.06 15.85
C THR A 3 7.36 15.95 14.89
N LEU A 4 7.62 15.91 13.58
CA LEU A 4 6.85 16.71 12.62
C LEU A 4 5.40 16.25 12.51
N THR A 5 5.16 14.93 12.54
CA THR A 5 3.79 14.40 12.55
C THR A 5 3.04 14.87 13.81
N ALA A 6 3.69 14.84 14.98
CA ALA A 6 3.08 15.33 16.21
C ALA A 6 2.76 16.84 16.14
N LEU A 7 3.68 17.64 15.60
CA LEU A 7 3.44 19.06 15.34
C LEU A 7 2.28 19.28 14.37
N ALA A 8 2.23 18.54 13.25
CA ALA A 8 1.17 18.63 12.25
C ALA A 8 -0.21 18.31 12.84
N ARG A 9 -0.29 17.34 13.77
CA ARG A 9 -1.54 17.01 14.48
C ARG A 9 -1.97 18.13 15.43
N ALA A 10 -1.04 18.74 16.17
CA ALA A 10 -1.33 19.90 17.00
C ALA A 10 -1.78 21.11 16.17
N GLN A 11 -1.13 21.33 15.02
CA GLN A 11 -1.53 22.35 14.04
C GLN A 11 -2.91 22.05 13.45
N ALA A 12 -3.23 20.78 13.17
CA ALA A 12 -4.54 20.40 12.67
C ALA A 12 -5.64 20.77 13.66
N LEU A 13 -5.44 20.47 14.94
CA LEU A 13 -6.35 20.85 16.01
C LEU A 13 -6.52 22.38 16.10
N ALA A 14 -5.41 23.13 16.06
CA ALA A 14 -5.44 24.60 16.15
C ALA A 14 -6.10 25.27 14.94
N ALA A 15 -5.85 24.75 13.72
CA ALA A 15 -6.40 25.27 12.48
C ALA A 15 -7.82 24.77 12.19
N GLY A 16 -8.28 23.74 12.90
CA GLY A 16 -9.57 23.08 12.67
C GLY A 16 -9.65 22.33 11.35
N VAL A 17 -8.53 21.91 10.76
CA VAL A 17 -8.46 21.16 9.48
C VAL A 17 -7.18 20.33 9.42
N ALA A 18 -7.22 19.17 8.77
CA ALA A 18 -6.05 18.30 8.66
C ALA A 18 -4.86 19.01 7.98
N GLN A 19 -3.65 18.70 8.44
CA GLN A 19 -2.42 19.24 7.86
C GLN A 19 -1.80 18.24 6.89
N PRO A 20 -1.34 18.67 5.71
CA PRO A 20 -0.58 17.81 4.82
C PRO A 20 0.75 17.43 5.46
N ILE A 21 1.06 16.14 5.47
CA ILE A 21 2.34 15.57 5.93
C ILE A 21 3.14 14.94 4.77
N ALA A 22 2.62 15.07 3.55
CA ALA A 22 3.28 14.67 2.31
C ALA A 22 2.98 15.69 1.22
N THR A 23 3.96 15.96 0.34
CA THR A 23 3.78 16.86 -0.82
C THR A 23 3.47 16.10 -2.10
N VAL A 24 3.73 14.80 -2.12
CA VAL A 24 3.49 13.90 -3.25
C VAL A 24 2.66 12.70 -2.78
N ARG A 25 1.91 12.08 -3.69
CA ARG A 25 1.30 10.79 -3.40
C ARG A 25 2.35 9.68 -3.46
N HIS A 26 2.44 8.88 -2.41
CA HIS A 26 3.36 7.74 -2.33
C HIS A 26 2.75 6.43 -2.83
N LEU A 27 1.64 6.55 -3.57
CA LEU A 27 0.79 5.46 -4.02
C LEU A 27 0.46 5.64 -5.51
N HIS A 28 0.52 4.54 -6.28
CA HIS A 28 -0.01 4.52 -7.64
C HIS A 28 -1.54 4.50 -7.60
N LEU A 29 -2.20 5.26 -8.47
CA LEU A 29 -3.66 5.25 -8.60
C LEU A 29 -4.02 5.04 -10.06
N THR A 30 -4.67 3.93 -10.35
CA THR A 30 -5.17 3.65 -11.69
C THR A 30 -6.35 4.58 -12.01
N GLU A 31 -6.67 4.73 -13.30
CA GLU A 31 -7.82 5.53 -13.72
C GLU A 31 -9.15 4.91 -13.27
N ARG A 32 -9.24 3.58 -13.32
CA ARG A 32 -10.44 2.79 -13.00
C ARG A 32 -10.13 1.69 -11.98
N PRO A 33 -9.88 2.04 -10.70
CA PRO A 33 -9.70 1.04 -9.66
C PRO A 33 -11.03 0.34 -9.37
N LEU A 34 -10.97 -0.91 -8.93
CA LEU A 34 -12.12 -1.65 -8.44
C LEU A 34 -12.34 -1.34 -6.96
N VAL A 35 -13.41 -0.63 -6.64
CA VAL A 35 -13.80 -0.32 -5.25
C VAL A 35 -14.67 -1.47 -4.72
N LEU A 36 -14.33 -1.98 -3.53
CA LEU A 36 -15.08 -3.01 -2.80
C LEU A 36 -15.43 -2.49 -1.40
N VAL A 37 -16.71 -2.34 -1.09
CA VAL A 37 -17.20 -1.98 0.25
C VAL A 37 -17.95 -3.18 0.83
N PRO A 38 -17.28 -4.01 1.65
CA PRO A 38 -17.88 -5.24 2.19
C PRO A 38 -18.66 -4.98 3.49
N LEU A 39 -19.67 -5.82 3.74
CA LEU A 39 -20.29 -6.05 5.04
C LEU A 39 -20.29 -7.54 5.40
N THR A 40 -20.16 -7.81 6.70
CA THR A 40 -20.26 -9.13 7.31
C THR A 40 -21.43 -9.18 8.28
N MET A 41 -22.01 -10.36 8.45
CA MET A 41 -22.96 -10.59 9.55
C MET A 41 -22.23 -10.55 10.90
N ALA A 42 -22.75 -9.79 11.85
CA ALA A 42 -22.25 -9.80 13.23
C ALA A 42 -22.38 -11.19 13.88
N GLY A 43 -21.40 -11.55 14.70
CA GLY A 43 -21.39 -12.81 15.45
C GLY A 43 -21.03 -14.06 14.65
N GLU A 44 -20.90 -13.98 13.32
CA GLU A 44 -20.46 -15.10 12.49
C GLU A 44 -19.14 -14.82 11.77
N ALA A 45 -18.10 -15.56 12.18
CA ALA A 45 -16.80 -15.47 11.54
C ALA A 45 -16.92 -15.82 10.03
N ASN A 46 -16.56 -14.85 9.19
CA ASN A 46 -16.49 -14.99 7.73
C ASN A 46 -17.82 -15.24 7.01
N ALA A 47 -18.94 -14.73 7.55
CA ALA A 47 -20.22 -14.74 6.86
C ALA A 47 -20.38 -13.44 6.04
N PRO A 48 -20.16 -13.45 4.71
CA PRO A 48 -20.46 -12.29 3.88
C PRO A 48 -21.95 -11.96 3.98
N LEU A 49 -22.27 -10.67 4.09
CA LEU A 49 -23.64 -10.17 4.10
C LEU A 49 -23.95 -9.42 2.82
N ALA A 50 -23.14 -8.42 2.50
CA ALA A 50 -23.32 -7.61 1.30
C ALA A 50 -22.00 -6.99 0.82
N MET A 51 -21.97 -6.53 -0.42
CA MET A 51 -20.86 -5.77 -0.97
C MET A 51 -21.33 -4.82 -2.07
N LEU A 52 -20.92 -3.56 -2.01
CA LEU A 52 -20.90 -2.71 -3.21
C LEU A 52 -19.57 -2.91 -3.93
N VAL A 53 -19.65 -3.16 -5.23
CA VAL A 53 -18.51 -3.40 -6.11
C VAL A 53 -18.66 -2.63 -7.43
N GLY A 54 -17.57 -2.05 -7.92
CA GLY A 54 -17.55 -1.39 -9.23
C GLY A 54 -16.33 -0.50 -9.46
N THR A 55 -16.24 0.03 -10.68
CA THR A 55 -15.14 0.92 -11.13
C THR A 55 -15.61 2.33 -11.45
N GLU A 56 -16.91 2.61 -11.28
CA GLU A 56 -17.54 3.89 -11.62
C GLU A 56 -18.38 4.38 -10.43
N PRO A 57 -18.26 5.66 -10.02
CA PRO A 57 -18.94 6.21 -8.85
C PRO A 57 -20.46 6.08 -8.93
N ASP A 58 -21.04 6.29 -10.11
CA ASP A 58 -22.50 6.35 -10.30
C ASP A 58 -23.14 4.99 -10.63
N ARG A 59 -22.33 3.92 -10.75
CA ARG A 59 -22.80 2.58 -11.13
C ARG A 59 -22.33 1.47 -10.18
N PRO A 60 -22.55 1.58 -8.86
CA PRO A 60 -22.21 0.51 -7.93
C PRO A 60 -23.14 -0.70 -8.11
N ARG A 61 -22.53 -1.89 -8.22
CA ARG A 61 -23.27 -3.16 -8.19
C ARG A 61 -23.34 -3.68 -6.76
N LEU A 62 -24.54 -3.98 -6.30
CA LEU A 62 -24.79 -4.57 -4.99
C LEU A 62 -24.88 -6.10 -5.11
N VAL A 63 -24.12 -6.80 -4.28
CA VAL A 63 -24.17 -8.26 -4.12
C VAL A 63 -24.57 -8.56 -2.68
N ILE A 64 -25.52 -9.48 -2.47
CA ILE A 64 -26.13 -9.75 -1.15
C ILE A 64 -26.17 -11.26 -0.90
N VAL A 65 -25.98 -11.66 0.36
CA VAL A 65 -26.32 -12.99 0.89
C VAL A 65 -27.59 -12.84 1.75
N PRO A 66 -28.78 -13.22 1.24
CA PRO A 66 -30.04 -13.00 1.95
C PRO A 66 -30.15 -13.72 3.29
N GLN A 67 -29.61 -14.94 3.36
CA GLN A 67 -29.41 -15.66 4.61
C GLN A 67 -27.92 -15.99 4.75
N PRO A 68 -27.16 -15.15 5.48
CA PRO A 68 -25.74 -15.39 5.69
C PRO A 68 -25.42 -16.73 6.32
N ARG A 69 -26.33 -17.43 7.00
CA ARG A 69 -26.11 -18.80 7.53
C ARG A 69 -26.17 -19.92 6.48
N ASP A 70 -26.74 -19.63 5.32
CA ASP A 70 -26.92 -20.60 4.24
C ASP A 70 -25.63 -20.71 3.41
N ARG A 71 -25.05 -21.91 3.34
CA ARG A 71 -23.80 -22.17 2.65
C ARG A 71 -23.91 -21.96 1.14
N ASP A 72 -25.02 -22.33 0.53
CA ASP A 72 -25.20 -22.22 -0.92
C ASP A 72 -25.35 -20.76 -1.32
N GLN A 73 -26.04 -19.97 -0.50
CA GLN A 73 -26.13 -18.52 -0.70
C GLN A 73 -24.77 -17.82 -0.54
N ARG A 74 -23.93 -18.26 0.41
CA ARG A 74 -22.53 -17.75 0.52
C ARG A 74 -21.71 -18.07 -0.73
N LEU A 75 -21.86 -19.27 -1.29
CA LEU A 75 -21.16 -19.66 -2.52
C LEU A 75 -21.65 -18.86 -3.72
N ASN A 76 -22.97 -18.69 -3.84
CA ASN A 76 -23.58 -17.87 -4.90
C ASN A 76 -23.12 -16.39 -4.83
N PHE A 77 -22.88 -15.85 -3.63
CA PHE A 77 -22.27 -14.53 -3.48
C PHE A 77 -20.87 -14.47 -4.10
N VAL A 78 -20.03 -15.49 -3.88
CA VAL A 78 -18.69 -15.55 -4.47
C VAL A 78 -18.77 -15.72 -5.99
N THR A 79 -19.68 -16.56 -6.49
CA THR A 79 -19.95 -16.68 -7.93
C THR A 79 -20.36 -15.34 -8.53
N THR A 80 -21.29 -14.63 -7.88
CA THR A 80 -21.76 -13.31 -8.31
C THR A 80 -20.63 -12.27 -8.30
N LEU A 81 -19.80 -12.26 -7.26
CA LEU A 81 -18.60 -11.43 -7.21
C LEU A 81 -17.63 -11.76 -8.35
N GLY A 82 -17.47 -13.05 -8.66
CA GLY A 82 -16.66 -13.53 -9.78
C GLY A 82 -17.07 -12.94 -11.13
N THR A 83 -18.36 -12.68 -11.34
CA THR A 83 -18.87 -12.02 -12.57
C THR A 83 -18.43 -10.56 -12.72
N VAL A 84 -17.85 -9.94 -11.68
CA VAL A 84 -17.29 -8.59 -11.75
C VAL A 84 -15.77 -8.65 -11.65
N LEU A 85 -15.24 -9.37 -10.65
CA LEU A 85 -13.81 -9.43 -10.38
C LEU A 85 -13.04 -10.09 -11.51
N LEU A 86 -13.47 -11.27 -11.99
CA LEU A 86 -12.68 -12.00 -13.00
C LEU A 86 -12.62 -11.28 -14.34
N PRO A 87 -13.71 -10.68 -14.88
CA PRO A 87 -13.62 -9.83 -16.06
C PRO A 87 -12.74 -8.60 -15.84
N TYR A 88 -12.80 -7.96 -14.66
CA TYR A 88 -11.92 -6.84 -14.33
C TYR A 88 -10.45 -7.25 -14.40
N LEU A 89 -10.08 -8.38 -13.79
CA LEU A 89 -8.72 -8.92 -13.87
C LEU A 89 -8.32 -9.25 -15.32
N GLY A 90 -9.22 -9.87 -16.08
CA GLY A 90 -9.00 -10.22 -17.49
C GLY A 90 -8.69 -9.01 -18.37
N ALA A 91 -9.30 -7.85 -18.09
CA ALA A 91 -9.07 -6.62 -18.84
C ALA A 91 -7.61 -6.13 -18.77
N HIS A 92 -6.87 -6.48 -17.71
CA HIS A 92 -5.47 -6.10 -17.53
C HIS A 92 -4.46 -7.09 -18.14
N ARG A 93 -4.94 -8.17 -18.78
CA ARG A 93 -4.10 -9.26 -19.30
C ARG A 93 -3.89 -9.21 -20.82
N GLY A 94 -4.45 -8.21 -21.49
CA GLY A 94 -4.52 -8.16 -22.97
C GLY A 94 -3.28 -7.61 -23.67
N VAL A 95 -2.50 -6.75 -22.99
CA VAL A 95 -1.33 -6.08 -23.59
C VAL A 95 -0.11 -6.38 -22.74
N SER A 96 0.96 -6.85 -23.39
CA SER A 96 2.25 -7.10 -22.75
C SER A 96 3.35 -6.27 -23.39
N GLU A 97 4.32 -5.86 -22.58
CA GLU A 97 5.52 -5.14 -22.99
C GLU A 97 6.79 -5.98 -22.76
N SER A 98 7.76 -5.80 -23.64
CA SER A 98 9.09 -6.40 -23.53
C SER A 98 9.97 -5.58 -22.59
N VAL A 99 10.50 -6.22 -21.55
CA VAL A 99 11.35 -5.60 -20.55
C VAL A 99 12.76 -6.20 -20.64
N PRO A 100 13.79 -5.39 -20.98
CA PRO A 100 15.15 -5.90 -21.07
C PRO A 100 15.66 -6.32 -19.69
N ILE A 101 16.25 -7.51 -19.62
CA ILE A 101 17.00 -8.03 -18.48
C ILE A 101 18.47 -8.19 -18.85
N ASP A 102 19.34 -8.31 -17.84
CA ASP A 102 20.79 -8.51 -18.02
C ASP A 102 21.47 -7.51 -18.96
N ARG A 103 21.24 -6.21 -18.73
CA ARG A 103 21.76 -5.11 -19.56
C ARG A 103 21.34 -5.23 -21.04
N GLY A 104 20.14 -5.77 -21.29
CA GLY A 104 19.55 -5.90 -22.62
C GLY A 104 20.00 -7.12 -23.39
N ARG A 105 20.55 -8.15 -22.72
CA ARG A 105 20.91 -9.42 -23.35
C ARG A 105 19.73 -10.38 -23.51
N ASP A 106 18.74 -10.24 -22.64
CA ASP A 106 17.54 -11.07 -22.65
C ASP A 106 16.31 -10.20 -22.35
N VAL A 107 15.12 -10.74 -22.57
CA VAL A 107 13.85 -10.02 -22.46
C VAL A 107 12.86 -10.87 -21.69
N ARG A 108 12.24 -10.27 -20.67
CA ARG A 108 11.05 -10.82 -20.04
C ARG A 108 9.82 -10.04 -20.50
N TYR A 109 8.66 -10.69 -20.50
CA TYR A 109 7.39 -10.05 -20.82
C TYR A 109 6.63 -9.73 -19.54
N ARG A 110 6.04 -8.53 -19.48
CA ARG A 110 5.19 -8.06 -18.39
C ARG A 110 3.88 -7.52 -18.98
N TYR A 111 2.74 -7.68 -18.31
CA TYR A 111 1.53 -6.96 -18.70
C TYR A 111 1.71 -5.45 -18.57
N ALA A 112 1.21 -4.68 -19.53
CA ALA A 112 1.35 -3.22 -19.54
C ALA A 112 0.67 -2.56 -18.32
N GLU A 113 -0.38 -3.18 -17.79
CA GLU A 113 -1.17 -2.71 -16.67
C GLU A 113 -1.39 -3.82 -15.62
N ALA A 114 -1.84 -3.42 -14.43
CA ALA A 114 -2.26 -4.33 -13.37
C ALA A 114 -3.57 -3.85 -12.71
N PRO A 115 -4.36 -4.78 -12.13
CA PRO A 115 -5.58 -4.43 -11.41
C PRO A 115 -5.27 -3.73 -10.09
N GLN A 116 -6.08 -2.74 -9.72
CA GLN A 116 -6.02 -2.09 -8.41
C GLN A 116 -7.35 -2.21 -7.70
N VAL A 117 -7.33 -2.74 -6.48
CA VAL A 117 -8.51 -2.91 -5.63
C VAL A 117 -8.42 -1.95 -4.44
N LEU A 118 -9.50 -1.22 -4.17
CA LEU A 118 -9.61 -0.30 -3.05
C LEU A 118 -10.70 -0.75 -2.08
N VAL A 119 -10.42 -0.71 -0.79
CA VAL A 119 -11.37 -0.98 0.30
C VAL A 119 -11.40 0.19 1.29
N PRO A 120 -12.47 0.37 2.08
CA PRO A 120 -12.58 1.49 3.02
C PRO A 120 -11.44 1.56 4.03
N ASN A 121 -11.12 0.43 4.65
CA ASN A 121 -10.18 0.33 5.76
C ASN A 121 -9.47 -1.04 5.77
N SER A 122 -8.52 -1.21 6.69
CA SER A 122 -7.76 -2.45 6.87
C SER A 122 -8.62 -3.67 7.26
N ALA A 123 -9.79 -3.44 7.87
CA ALA A 123 -10.74 -4.51 8.16
C ALA A 123 -11.39 -5.05 6.87
N GLY A 124 -11.58 -4.21 5.84
CA GLY A 124 -11.96 -4.64 4.49
C GLY A 124 -10.92 -5.58 3.85
N ILE A 125 -9.62 -5.28 4.01
CA ILE A 125 -8.53 -6.18 3.57
C ILE A 125 -8.62 -7.52 4.30
N THR A 126 -8.84 -7.48 5.61
CA THR A 126 -9.00 -8.70 6.43
C THR A 126 -10.21 -9.53 5.99
N PHE A 127 -11.33 -8.89 5.65
CA PHE A 127 -12.50 -9.56 5.09
C PHE A 127 -12.16 -10.30 3.78
N LEU A 128 -11.52 -9.62 2.81
CA LEU A 128 -11.15 -10.24 1.53
C LEU A 128 -10.16 -11.40 1.73
N ARG A 129 -9.19 -11.24 2.65
CA ARG A 129 -8.26 -12.31 3.03
C ARG A 129 -8.99 -13.56 3.50
N LEU A 130 -9.97 -13.39 4.39
CA LEU A 130 -10.74 -14.50 4.95
C LEU A 130 -11.67 -15.13 3.90
N LEU A 131 -12.32 -14.30 3.08
CA LEU A 131 -13.14 -14.77 1.96
C LEU A 131 -12.29 -15.58 0.96
N GLY A 132 -11.09 -15.13 0.64
CA GLY A 132 -10.13 -15.85 -0.20
C GLY A 132 -9.76 -17.21 0.38
N ARG A 133 -9.36 -17.23 1.66
CA ARG A 133 -9.00 -18.46 2.39
C ARG A 133 -10.09 -19.51 2.43
N ASN A 134 -11.36 -19.09 2.56
CA ASN A 134 -12.48 -20.01 2.69
C ASN A 134 -12.93 -20.62 1.36
N ASN A 135 -12.50 -20.07 0.23
CA ASN A 135 -12.98 -20.45 -1.09
C ASN A 135 -11.90 -21.07 -2.00
N ARG A 136 -10.62 -20.75 -1.83
CA ARG A 136 -9.56 -21.18 -2.77
C ARG A 136 -9.36 -22.70 -2.93
N PHE A 137 -9.82 -23.49 -1.96
CA PHE A 137 -9.73 -24.96 -1.97
C PHE A 137 -11.06 -25.66 -2.27
N ARG A 138 -12.09 -24.91 -2.69
CA ARG A 138 -13.37 -25.52 -3.05
C ARG A 138 -13.21 -26.33 -4.33
N ARG A 139 -13.85 -27.50 -4.38
CA ARG A 139 -13.79 -28.43 -5.50
C ARG A 139 -14.89 -28.14 -6.50
N THR A 140 -14.53 -28.18 -7.78
CA THR A 140 -15.46 -28.01 -8.91
C THR A 140 -16.02 -29.36 -9.40
N ASP A 141 -15.63 -30.45 -8.74
CA ASP A 141 -15.95 -31.84 -9.05
C ASP A 141 -16.40 -32.60 -7.77
N GLY A 142 -16.89 -33.83 -7.95
CA GLY A 142 -17.33 -34.69 -6.85
C GLY A 142 -18.79 -34.48 -6.43
N ASP A 143 -19.13 -34.91 -5.21
CA ASP A 143 -20.53 -34.96 -4.72
C ASP A 143 -21.15 -33.59 -4.43
N TYR A 144 -20.32 -32.57 -4.18
CA TYR A 144 -20.75 -31.20 -3.86
C TYR A 144 -19.93 -30.18 -4.66
N PRO A 145 -20.06 -30.17 -6.00
CA PRO A 145 -19.27 -29.30 -6.85
C PRO A 145 -19.71 -27.85 -6.68
N VAL A 146 -18.75 -26.93 -6.64
CA VAL A 146 -19.03 -25.49 -6.72
C VAL A 146 -18.74 -24.96 -8.12
N ASP A 147 -19.30 -23.80 -8.44
CA ASP A 147 -18.97 -23.09 -9.68
C ASP A 147 -17.46 -22.82 -9.79
N ALA A 148 -16.89 -22.97 -10.99
CA ALA A 148 -15.45 -22.86 -11.22
C ALA A 148 -14.86 -21.49 -10.86
N SER A 149 -15.68 -20.43 -10.87
CA SER A 149 -15.26 -19.10 -10.42
C SER A 149 -14.96 -19.04 -8.93
N VAL A 150 -15.58 -19.88 -8.09
CA VAL A 150 -15.45 -19.81 -6.63
C VAL A 150 -14.01 -20.03 -6.15
N PRO A 151 -13.34 -21.16 -6.47
CA PRO A 151 -11.95 -21.35 -6.08
C PRO A 151 -11.01 -20.37 -6.77
N LEU A 152 -11.29 -19.95 -8.00
CA LEU A 152 -10.47 -18.99 -8.72
C LEU A 152 -10.52 -17.60 -8.06
N VAL A 153 -11.69 -17.09 -7.71
CA VAL A 153 -11.87 -15.87 -6.91
C VAL A 153 -11.17 -16.04 -5.56
N GLY A 154 -11.28 -17.20 -4.92
CA GLY A 154 -10.59 -17.51 -3.68
C GLY A 154 -9.06 -17.34 -3.77
N CYS A 155 -8.47 -17.83 -4.86
CA CYS A 155 -7.04 -17.71 -5.16
C CYS A 155 -6.62 -16.25 -5.37
N TRP A 156 -7.37 -15.51 -6.18
CA TRP A 156 -7.11 -14.08 -6.44
C TRP A 156 -7.24 -13.21 -5.20
N LEU A 157 -8.30 -13.38 -4.40
CA LEU A 157 -8.46 -12.63 -3.15
C LEU A 157 -7.35 -12.96 -2.13
N THR A 158 -6.89 -14.21 -2.11
CA THR A 158 -5.73 -14.61 -1.29
C THR A 158 -4.47 -13.86 -1.77
N TRP A 159 -4.23 -13.82 -3.08
CA TRP A 159 -3.09 -13.10 -3.66
C TRP A 159 -3.15 -11.60 -3.37
N PHE A 160 -4.28 -10.93 -3.59
CA PHE A 160 -4.44 -9.52 -3.26
C PHE A 160 -4.18 -9.23 -1.77
N ALA A 161 -4.65 -10.08 -0.86
CA ALA A 161 -4.37 -9.95 0.56
C ALA A 161 -2.87 -10.09 0.88
N GLU A 162 -2.16 -11.01 0.22
CA GLU A 162 -0.70 -11.12 0.35
C GLU A 162 0.02 -9.88 -0.22
N ARG A 163 -0.52 -9.27 -1.28
CA ARG A 163 0.00 -8.02 -1.87
C ARG A 163 -0.28 -6.80 -1.01
N ALA A 164 -1.36 -6.77 -0.23
CA ALA A 164 -1.61 -5.71 0.75
C ALA A 164 -0.60 -5.71 1.91
N GLU A 165 -0.02 -6.88 2.24
CA GLU A 165 1.05 -6.97 3.24
C GLU A 165 2.40 -6.48 2.70
N HIS A 166 2.57 -6.37 1.38
CA HIS A 166 3.82 -5.95 0.74
C HIS A 166 3.97 -4.41 0.76
N PRO A 167 4.93 -3.84 1.51
CA PRO A 167 5.07 -2.39 1.60
C PRO A 167 5.29 -1.73 0.24
N GLY A 168 4.55 -0.65 -0.02
CA GLY A 168 4.63 0.11 -1.27
C GLY A 168 3.87 -0.49 -2.46
N SER A 169 3.27 -1.67 -2.30
CA SER A 169 2.31 -2.24 -3.26
C SER A 169 1.04 -1.39 -3.33
N ALA A 170 0.49 -1.24 -4.54
CA ALA A 170 -0.72 -0.50 -4.83
C ALA A 170 -1.88 -1.40 -5.29
N LEU A 171 -1.71 -2.73 -5.25
CA LEU A 171 -2.67 -3.70 -5.82
C LEU A 171 -3.94 -3.89 -4.96
N LEU A 172 -3.81 -3.84 -3.63
CA LEU A 172 -4.95 -3.81 -2.70
C LEU A 172 -4.67 -2.79 -1.60
N VAL A 173 -5.49 -1.75 -1.51
CA VAL A 173 -5.24 -0.58 -0.66
C VAL A 173 -6.46 -0.25 0.20
N ALA A 174 -6.22 -0.01 1.48
CA ALA A 174 -7.20 0.60 2.37
C ALA A 174 -7.19 2.13 2.22
N MET A 175 -8.36 2.74 2.03
CA MET A 175 -8.49 4.18 1.83
C MET A 175 -8.06 4.97 3.06
N THR A 176 -8.39 4.51 4.27
CA THR A 176 -7.92 5.12 5.53
C THR A 176 -6.39 5.18 5.59
N ASP A 177 -5.72 4.09 5.23
CA ASP A 177 -4.26 4.00 5.28
C ASP A 177 -3.63 4.90 4.21
N ALA A 178 -4.22 4.93 3.00
CA ALA A 178 -3.79 5.81 1.93
C ALA A 178 -3.95 7.29 2.29
N LEU A 179 -5.06 7.69 2.90
CA LEU A 179 -5.30 9.08 3.33
C LEU A 179 -4.39 9.45 4.52
N GLY A 180 -4.30 8.60 5.54
CA GLY A 180 -3.44 8.82 6.71
C GLY A 180 -1.94 8.88 6.38
N LEU A 181 -1.53 8.38 5.22
CA LEU A 181 -0.17 8.55 4.72
C LEU A 181 0.18 9.99 4.31
N HIS A 182 -0.84 10.80 3.98
CA HIS A 182 -0.65 12.13 3.38
C HIS A 182 -1.20 13.28 4.24
N TRP A 183 -2.12 13.00 5.16
CA TRP A 183 -2.70 14.01 6.06
C TRP A 183 -2.62 13.59 7.52
N ALA A 184 -2.31 14.56 8.38
CA ALA A 184 -2.40 14.45 9.83
C ALA A 184 -3.65 15.18 10.34
N THR A 185 -4.47 14.50 11.12
CA THR A 185 -5.70 15.02 11.73
C THR A 185 -5.47 15.45 13.18
N GLY A 186 -6.43 16.16 13.77
CA GLY A 186 -6.43 16.49 15.20
C GLY A 186 -6.89 15.34 16.11
N GLN A 187 -7.49 14.29 15.55
CA GLN A 187 -8.03 13.12 16.26
C GLN A 187 -7.01 11.98 16.32
N SER A 188 -7.19 11.00 17.20
CA SER A 188 -6.32 9.81 17.38
C SER A 188 -6.25 8.93 16.12
N GLY A 189 -5.19 8.11 16.02
CA GLY A 189 -5.06 7.17 14.91
C GLY A 189 -6.13 6.06 14.90
N VAL A 190 -6.82 5.83 16.02
CA VAL A 190 -7.97 4.91 16.07
C VAL A 190 -9.20 5.55 15.44
N GLU A 191 -9.45 6.83 15.73
CA GLU A 191 -10.54 7.60 15.13
C GLU A 191 -10.33 7.79 13.61
N ASP A 192 -9.06 7.91 13.17
CA ASP A 192 -8.70 7.94 11.74
C ASP A 192 -9.09 6.65 10.97
N LEU A 193 -9.42 5.55 11.65
CA LEU A 193 -9.94 4.34 11.00
C LEU A 193 -11.41 4.49 10.57
N ASN A 194 -12.13 5.51 11.05
CA ASN A 194 -13.42 5.89 10.51
C ASN A 194 -13.20 6.79 9.27
N LEU A 195 -13.50 6.24 8.08
CA LEU A 195 -13.31 6.93 6.81
C LEU A 195 -14.10 8.25 6.72
N ALA A 196 -15.31 8.31 7.28
CA ALA A 196 -16.13 9.51 7.26
C ALA A 196 -15.51 10.61 8.13
N ALA A 197 -15.09 10.27 9.35
CA ALA A 197 -14.42 11.20 10.26
C ALA A 197 -13.08 11.70 9.69
N LEU A 198 -12.27 10.80 9.15
CA LEU A 198 -11.00 11.13 8.50
C LEU A 198 -11.20 12.12 7.33
N LEU A 199 -12.19 11.88 6.46
CA LEU A 199 -12.50 12.79 5.36
C LEU A 199 -13.12 14.11 5.85
N GLY A 200 -13.85 14.10 6.96
CA GLY A 200 -14.33 15.30 7.65
C GLY A 200 -13.17 16.21 8.09
N TRP A 201 -12.06 15.63 8.55
CA TRP A 201 -10.84 16.39 8.86
C TRP A 201 -10.10 16.89 7.62
N ILE A 202 -9.98 16.07 6.58
CA ILE A 202 -9.17 16.38 5.38
C ILE A 202 -9.84 17.44 4.51
N ASP A 203 -11.15 17.33 4.34
CA ASP A 203 -11.95 18.19 3.47
C ASP A 203 -13.28 18.50 4.19
N PRO A 204 -13.27 19.31 5.26
CA PRO A 204 -14.50 19.62 5.99
C PRO A 204 -15.49 20.37 5.09
N PRO A 205 -16.82 20.16 5.26
CA PRO A 205 -17.82 21.01 4.63
C PRO A 205 -17.58 22.51 4.89
N ALA A 206 -17.97 23.34 3.94
CA ALA A 206 -17.79 24.79 4.04
C ALA A 206 -18.47 25.33 5.30
N GLY A 207 -17.74 26.12 6.10
CA GLY A 207 -18.24 26.72 7.33
C GLY A 207 -18.18 25.82 8.58
N THR A 208 -17.67 24.59 8.44
CA THR A 208 -17.42 23.68 9.57
C THR A 208 -15.93 23.45 9.80
N THR A 209 -15.55 23.03 11.00
CA THR A 209 -14.21 22.52 11.28
C THR A 209 -14.16 21.01 11.12
N GLY A 210 -12.95 20.47 10.96
CA GLY A 210 -12.71 19.03 10.91
C GLY A 210 -13.23 18.30 12.16
N ALA A 211 -13.11 18.90 13.34
CA ALA A 211 -13.64 18.33 14.57
C ALA A 211 -15.17 18.19 14.55
N VAL A 212 -15.89 19.23 14.12
CA VAL A 212 -17.36 19.19 14.02
C VAL A 212 -17.82 18.20 12.94
N ALA A 213 -17.14 18.18 11.80
CA ALA A 213 -17.44 17.23 10.73
C ALA A 213 -17.16 15.78 11.14
N ALA A 214 -16.12 15.55 11.96
CA ALA A 214 -15.78 14.24 12.49
C ALA A 214 -16.79 13.78 13.55
N GLU A 215 -17.20 14.65 14.47
CA GLU A 215 -18.25 14.36 15.45
C GLU A 215 -19.58 14.00 14.76
N GLU A 216 -19.98 14.73 13.71
CA GLU A 216 -21.17 14.36 12.95
C GLU A 216 -21.01 13.01 12.23
N ALA A 217 -19.79 12.66 11.83
CA ALA A 217 -19.45 11.38 11.20
C ALA A 217 -19.46 10.18 12.16
N GLU A 218 -19.60 10.40 13.47
CA GLU A 218 -19.78 9.34 14.46
C GLU A 218 -21.24 8.87 14.58
N ASP A 219 -22.21 9.62 14.05
CA ASP A 219 -23.63 9.25 14.04
C ASP A 219 -23.88 8.12 13.01
N PRO A 220 -24.10 6.86 13.45
CA PRO A 220 -24.24 5.72 12.54
C PRO A 220 -25.53 5.78 11.71
N SER A 221 -26.52 6.59 12.10
CA SER A 221 -27.75 6.78 11.34
C SER A 221 -27.52 7.62 10.07
N LYS A 222 -26.56 8.55 10.11
CA LYS A 222 -26.16 9.39 8.98
C LYS A 222 -24.97 8.81 8.23
N TRP A 223 -23.99 8.32 8.98
CA TRP A 223 -22.74 7.78 8.49
C TRP A 223 -22.54 6.37 9.05
N PRO A 224 -23.19 5.37 8.43
CA PRO A 224 -23.00 3.98 8.80
C PRO A 224 -21.53 3.60 8.85
N PRO A 225 -21.12 2.69 9.75
CA PRO A 225 -19.75 2.20 9.81
C PRO A 225 -19.26 1.78 8.42
N ALA A 226 -18.01 2.10 8.08
CA ALA A 226 -17.44 1.83 6.75
C ALA A 226 -17.26 0.34 6.42
N GLY A 227 -17.75 -0.54 7.31
CA GLY A 227 -17.62 -1.98 7.23
C GLY A 227 -16.26 -2.49 7.73
N PRO A 228 -16.10 -3.82 7.79
CA PRO A 228 -17.09 -4.83 7.42
C PRO A 228 -18.20 -5.04 8.46
N THR A 229 -18.02 -4.56 9.69
CA THR A 229 -19.05 -4.66 10.74
C THR A 229 -20.15 -3.61 10.54
N THR A 230 -21.38 -3.98 10.83
CA THR A 230 -22.58 -3.13 10.83
C THR A 230 -22.83 -2.53 12.22
N ASP A 231 -23.67 -1.51 12.27
CA ASP A 231 -24.16 -0.96 13.53
C ASP A 231 -25.14 -1.94 14.23
N PRO A 232 -25.05 -2.14 15.57
CA PRO A 232 -25.92 -3.07 16.28
C PRO A 232 -27.41 -2.73 16.23
N GLU A 233 -27.79 -1.45 16.19
CA GLU A 233 -29.19 -1.03 16.07
C GLU A 233 -29.73 -1.40 14.68
N PHE A 234 -28.95 -1.14 13.62
CA PHE A 234 -29.28 -1.61 12.27
C PHE A 234 -29.43 -3.14 12.22
N ASP A 235 -28.53 -3.89 12.87
CA ASP A 235 -28.58 -5.36 12.88
C ASP A 235 -29.86 -5.89 13.54
N ASN A 236 -30.23 -5.32 14.69
CA ASN A 236 -31.36 -5.79 15.49
C ASN A 236 -32.70 -5.34 14.92
N GLU A 237 -32.81 -4.09 14.50
CA GLU A 237 -34.09 -3.47 14.14
C GLU A 237 -34.43 -3.56 12.66
N VAL A 238 -33.42 -3.63 11.78
CA VAL A 238 -33.63 -3.63 10.33
C VAL A 238 -33.24 -4.97 9.71
N LEU A 239 -32.00 -5.42 9.93
CA LEU A 239 -31.46 -6.59 9.24
C LEU A 239 -32.10 -7.89 9.71
N THR A 240 -32.22 -8.08 11.03
CA THR A 240 -32.80 -9.31 11.61
C THR A 240 -34.25 -9.54 11.14
N PRO A 241 -35.16 -8.55 11.20
CA PRO A 241 -36.51 -8.70 10.66
C PRO A 241 -36.53 -8.94 9.14
N ALA A 242 -35.64 -8.28 8.37
CA ALA A 242 -35.56 -8.47 6.92
C ALA A 242 -35.13 -9.90 6.55
N ILE A 243 -34.16 -10.47 7.26
CA ILE A 243 -33.73 -11.86 7.09
C ILE A 243 -34.88 -12.81 7.46
N ALA A 244 -35.54 -12.58 8.60
CA ALA A 244 -36.66 -13.42 9.04
C ALA A 244 -37.82 -13.42 8.03
N ALA A 245 -38.17 -12.25 7.49
CA ALA A 245 -39.21 -12.12 6.46
C ALA A 245 -38.84 -12.87 5.17
N TYR A 246 -37.57 -12.78 4.74
CA TYR A 246 -37.07 -13.53 3.59
C TYR A 246 -37.16 -15.04 3.83
N GLN A 247 -36.72 -15.51 5.01
CA GLN A 247 -36.79 -16.92 5.37
C GLN A 247 -38.22 -17.45 5.45
N ALA A 248 -39.14 -16.69 6.04
CA ALA A 248 -40.55 -17.08 6.13
C ALA A 248 -41.17 -17.23 4.74
N ALA A 249 -40.87 -16.32 3.81
CA ALA A 249 -41.35 -16.40 2.43
C ALA A 249 -40.76 -17.61 1.68
N VAL A 250 -39.46 -17.91 1.87
CA VAL A 250 -38.83 -19.12 1.31
C VAL A 250 -39.48 -20.39 1.86
N ALA A 251 -39.68 -20.48 3.17
CA ALA A 251 -40.29 -21.64 3.81
C ALA A 251 -41.75 -21.87 3.37
N ALA A 252 -42.49 -20.79 3.11
CA ALA A 252 -43.86 -20.85 2.60
C ALA A 252 -43.94 -21.09 1.08
N GLY A 253 -42.83 -21.03 0.33
CA GLY A 253 -42.84 -21.09 -1.13
C GLY A 253 -43.52 -19.87 -1.80
N ASP A 254 -43.67 -18.75 -1.08
CA ASP A 254 -44.33 -17.53 -1.57
C ASP A 254 -43.32 -16.65 -2.32
N GLU A 255 -43.24 -16.86 -3.63
CA GLU A 255 -42.33 -16.14 -4.52
C GLU A 255 -42.56 -14.60 -4.54
N PRO A 256 -43.81 -14.09 -4.64
CA PRO A 256 -44.08 -12.66 -4.45
C PRO A 256 -43.57 -12.09 -3.12
N ALA A 257 -43.82 -12.78 -1.99
CA ALA A 257 -43.34 -12.32 -0.69
C ALA A 257 -41.81 -12.36 -0.60
N ARG A 258 -41.18 -13.40 -1.16
CA ARG A 258 -39.72 -13.55 -1.20
C ARG A 258 -39.07 -12.39 -1.96
N ARG A 259 -39.62 -12.03 -3.12
CA ARG A 259 -39.12 -10.87 -3.91
C ARG A 259 -39.29 -9.55 -3.16
N ARG A 260 -40.42 -9.35 -2.47
CA ARG A 260 -40.62 -8.14 -1.64
C ARG A 260 -39.62 -8.08 -0.49
N ALA A 261 -39.45 -9.16 0.26
CA ALA A 261 -38.50 -9.24 1.36
C ALA A 261 -37.06 -8.98 0.90
N TYR A 262 -36.65 -9.59 -0.23
CA TYR A 262 -35.35 -9.33 -0.84
C TYR A 262 -35.19 -7.86 -1.26
N ALA A 263 -36.20 -7.23 -1.86
CA ALA A 263 -36.15 -5.83 -2.27
C ALA A 263 -36.01 -4.88 -1.07
N THR A 264 -36.74 -5.14 0.03
CA THR A 264 -36.61 -4.40 1.29
C THR A 264 -35.20 -4.53 1.85
N MET A 265 -34.67 -5.75 1.95
CA MET A 265 -33.31 -6.01 2.41
C MET A 265 -32.26 -5.34 1.53
N SER A 266 -32.42 -5.41 0.20
CA SER A 266 -31.54 -4.76 -0.77
C SER A 266 -31.52 -3.24 -0.60
N THR A 267 -32.68 -2.62 -0.36
CA THR A 267 -32.78 -1.18 -0.10
C THR A 267 -32.06 -0.80 1.20
N ALA A 268 -32.29 -1.57 2.28
CA ALA A 268 -31.64 -1.33 3.57
C ALA A 268 -30.11 -1.46 3.50
N LEU A 269 -29.61 -2.55 2.91
CA LEU A 269 -28.16 -2.79 2.75
C LEU A 269 -27.50 -1.78 1.82
N ARG A 270 -28.21 -1.35 0.76
CA ARG A 270 -27.73 -0.26 -0.10
C ARG A 270 -27.58 1.04 0.70
N GLY A 271 -28.58 1.39 1.52
CA GLY A 271 -28.53 2.56 2.40
C GLY A 271 -27.34 2.56 3.36
N GLN A 272 -26.94 1.39 3.85
CA GLN A 272 -25.74 1.24 4.70
C GLN A 272 -24.43 1.42 3.94
N LEU A 273 -24.35 0.90 2.70
CA LEU A 273 -23.10 0.84 1.93
C LEU A 273 -22.83 2.10 1.10
N GLU A 274 -23.88 2.77 0.62
CA GLU A 274 -23.76 3.87 -0.34
C GLU A 274 -23.06 5.12 0.21
N PRO A 275 -23.24 5.53 1.49
CA PRO A 275 -22.46 6.62 2.08
C PRO A 275 -20.96 6.35 1.99
N THR A 276 -20.51 5.17 2.42
CA THR A 276 -19.11 4.74 2.34
C THR A 276 -18.61 4.65 0.90
N TRP A 277 -19.45 4.19 -0.03
CA TRP A 277 -19.12 4.19 -1.46
C TRP A 277 -18.80 5.58 -1.98
N ARG A 278 -19.61 6.59 -1.67
CA ARG A 278 -19.34 7.98 -2.07
C ARG A 278 -18.06 8.52 -1.43
N LEU A 279 -17.82 8.20 -0.16
CA LEU A 279 -16.60 8.58 0.55
C LEU A 279 -15.34 7.96 -0.09
N MET A 280 -15.39 6.71 -0.55
CA MET A 280 -14.28 6.08 -1.28
C MET A 280 -13.88 6.89 -2.52
N TRP A 281 -14.86 7.29 -3.33
CA TRP A 281 -14.59 8.09 -4.54
C TRP A 281 -14.13 9.51 -4.21
N ARG A 282 -14.65 10.11 -3.13
CA ARG A 282 -14.17 11.39 -2.62
C ARG A 282 -12.71 11.30 -2.19
N GLY A 283 -12.33 10.31 -1.39
CA GLY A 283 -10.95 10.06 -0.96
C GLY A 283 -10.02 9.85 -2.15
N LEU A 284 -10.44 9.06 -3.13
CA LEU A 284 -9.69 8.87 -4.38
C LEU A 284 -9.49 10.20 -5.13
N SER A 285 -10.51 11.05 -5.20
CA SER A 285 -10.42 12.36 -5.84
C SER A 285 -9.41 13.29 -5.15
N LEU A 286 -9.34 13.25 -3.82
CA LEU A 286 -8.39 14.04 -3.03
C LEU A 286 -6.95 13.56 -3.26
N LEU A 287 -6.70 12.25 -3.20
CA LEU A 287 -5.39 11.68 -3.48
C LEU A 287 -4.92 11.95 -4.92
N ARG A 288 -5.84 12.00 -5.89
CA ARG A 288 -5.52 12.31 -7.29
C ARG A 288 -5.02 13.74 -7.50
N ARG A 289 -5.36 14.69 -6.61
CA ARG A 289 -4.87 16.08 -6.66
C ARG A 289 -3.38 16.17 -6.32
N LEU A 290 -2.82 15.19 -5.63
CA LEU A 290 -1.40 15.14 -5.31
C LEU A 290 -0.60 14.56 -6.50
N PRO A 291 0.54 15.17 -6.88
CA PRO A 291 1.41 14.60 -7.90
C PRO A 291 2.04 13.29 -7.41
N PRO A 292 2.27 12.29 -8.27
CA PRO A 292 2.94 11.05 -7.86
C PRO A 292 4.41 11.29 -7.50
N GLY A 293 4.89 10.64 -6.43
CA GLY A 293 6.31 10.59 -6.11
C GLY A 293 7.12 9.89 -7.20
N ALA A 294 8.40 10.27 -7.37
CA ALA A 294 9.21 9.79 -8.48
C ALA A 294 9.44 8.26 -8.49
N ARG A 295 9.49 7.60 -7.32
CA ARG A 295 9.64 6.14 -7.22
C ARG A 295 8.32 5.38 -7.26
N VAL A 296 7.17 6.06 -7.31
CA VAL A 296 5.86 5.39 -7.47
C VAL A 296 5.81 4.56 -8.74
N VAL A 297 6.38 5.08 -9.84
CA VAL A 297 6.43 4.36 -11.12
C VAL A 297 7.16 3.02 -10.95
N GLY A 298 8.39 3.03 -10.42
CA GLY A 298 9.17 1.80 -10.22
C GLY A 298 8.48 0.76 -9.34
N ARG A 299 7.77 1.19 -8.29
CA ARG A 299 6.96 0.28 -7.46
C ARG A 299 5.77 -0.30 -8.23
N TRP A 300 5.12 0.51 -9.06
CA TRP A 300 4.06 0.04 -9.94
C TRP A 300 4.57 -0.97 -10.97
N GLU A 301 5.77 -0.78 -11.51
CA GLU A 301 6.39 -1.79 -12.38
C GLU A 301 6.54 -3.14 -11.68
N ALA A 302 6.97 -3.14 -10.41
CA ALA A 302 7.08 -4.36 -9.61
C ALA A 302 5.71 -5.02 -9.31
N ASP A 303 4.65 -4.22 -9.17
CA ASP A 303 3.29 -4.75 -9.02
C ASP A 303 2.76 -5.36 -10.32
N ARG A 304 3.06 -4.75 -11.47
CA ARG A 304 2.76 -5.32 -12.80
C ARG A 304 3.49 -6.63 -13.04
N ASP A 305 4.75 -6.71 -12.61
CA ASP A 305 5.52 -7.96 -12.63
C ASP A 305 4.85 -9.03 -11.76
N ALA A 306 4.52 -8.70 -10.50
CA ALA A 306 3.87 -9.62 -9.58
C ALA A 306 2.51 -10.11 -10.09
N PHE A 307 1.73 -9.24 -10.74
CA PHE A 307 0.46 -9.60 -11.36
C PHE A 307 0.66 -10.54 -12.56
N THR A 308 1.64 -10.24 -13.42
CA THR A 308 1.98 -11.07 -14.58
C THR A 308 2.40 -12.47 -14.14
N ASP A 309 3.34 -12.56 -13.21
CA ASP A 309 3.86 -13.83 -12.71
C ASP A 309 2.75 -14.70 -12.12
N TYR A 310 1.86 -14.11 -11.32
CA TYR A 310 0.77 -14.85 -10.71
C TYR A 310 -0.31 -15.28 -11.72
N ALA A 311 -0.64 -14.41 -12.68
CA ALA A 311 -1.58 -14.72 -13.74
C ALA A 311 -1.07 -15.89 -14.62
N THR A 312 0.20 -15.84 -15.02
CA THR A 312 0.87 -16.92 -15.77
C THR A 312 0.87 -18.22 -14.98
N TYR A 313 1.27 -18.17 -13.71
CA TYR A 313 1.22 -19.34 -12.81
C TYR A 313 -0.18 -19.96 -12.74
N ARG A 314 -1.24 -19.14 -12.70
CA ARG A 314 -2.63 -19.62 -12.67
C ARG A 314 -3.05 -20.26 -13.98
N ASP A 315 -2.68 -19.68 -15.12
CA ASP A 315 -3.00 -20.21 -16.45
C ASP A 315 -2.29 -21.55 -16.72
N GLU A 316 -1.07 -21.72 -16.21
CA GLU A 316 -0.28 -22.96 -16.31
C GLU A 316 -0.78 -24.08 -15.37
N GLY A 317 -1.94 -23.90 -14.72
CA GLY A 317 -2.51 -24.90 -13.82
C GLY A 317 -1.89 -24.90 -12.42
N GLY A 318 -1.31 -23.77 -12.00
CA GLY A 318 -0.78 -23.57 -10.66
C GLY A 318 -1.77 -23.96 -9.56
N GLN A 319 -1.26 -24.44 -8.44
CA GLN A 319 -2.07 -24.86 -7.30
C GLN A 319 -2.53 -23.65 -6.47
N PRO A 320 -3.62 -23.77 -5.69
CA PRO A 320 -3.99 -22.74 -4.73
C PRO A 320 -2.88 -22.52 -3.69
N GLN A 321 -2.75 -21.28 -3.20
CA GLN A 321 -1.76 -20.96 -2.17
C GLN A 321 -1.96 -21.84 -0.93
N PRO A 322 -0.87 -22.34 -0.30
CA PRO A 322 -0.98 -23.28 0.81
C PRO A 322 -1.73 -22.68 2.01
N ARG A 323 -2.29 -23.53 2.87
CA ARG A 323 -2.96 -23.06 4.10
C ARG A 323 -1.98 -22.47 5.12
N ARG A 324 -0.74 -22.99 5.11
CA ARG A 324 0.38 -22.60 5.95
C ARG A 324 1.64 -22.67 5.10
N ASP A 325 2.49 -21.66 5.22
CA ASP A 325 3.80 -21.69 4.61
C ASP A 325 4.69 -22.70 5.35
N GLY A 326 5.58 -23.36 4.60
CA GLY A 326 6.70 -24.08 5.21
C GLY A 326 7.67 -23.08 5.86
N ALA A 327 8.47 -23.53 6.84
CA ALA A 327 9.34 -22.64 7.61
C ALA A 327 10.30 -21.80 6.73
N VAL A 328 10.94 -22.43 5.73
CA VAL A 328 11.83 -21.72 4.80
C VAL A 328 11.08 -20.68 3.97
N ALA A 329 9.91 -21.04 3.43
CA ALA A 329 9.10 -20.13 2.63
C ALA A 329 8.60 -18.94 3.46
N ALA A 330 8.21 -19.18 4.72
CA ALA A 330 7.83 -18.13 5.65
C ALA A 330 9.00 -17.19 5.96
N ALA A 331 10.20 -17.71 6.21
CA ALA A 331 11.40 -16.92 6.46
C ALA A 331 11.81 -16.08 5.23
N GLN A 332 11.78 -16.68 4.04
CA GLN A 332 12.01 -15.98 2.78
C GLN A 332 10.98 -14.88 2.53
N ARG A 333 9.70 -15.14 2.83
CA ARG A 333 8.63 -14.15 2.74
C ARG A 333 8.87 -12.99 3.71
N LEU A 334 9.16 -13.27 4.98
CA LEU A 334 9.45 -12.24 5.98
C LEU A 334 10.62 -11.36 5.56
N HIS A 335 11.74 -11.97 5.15
CA HIS A 335 12.91 -11.23 4.68
C HIS A 335 12.59 -10.34 3.46
N ARG A 336 11.77 -10.82 2.52
CA ARG A 336 11.29 -9.98 1.40
C ARG A 336 10.46 -8.79 1.89
N LEU A 337 9.57 -8.98 2.87
CA LEU A 337 8.74 -7.92 3.43
C LEU A 337 9.56 -6.88 4.21
N GLU A 338 10.54 -7.29 5.01
CA GLU A 338 11.42 -6.38 5.76
C GLU A 338 12.25 -5.50 4.82
N ARG A 339 12.77 -6.10 3.74
CA ARG A 339 13.47 -5.36 2.70
C ARG A 339 12.56 -4.39 1.97
N ALA A 340 11.36 -4.83 1.60
CA ALA A 340 10.38 -3.96 0.95
C ALA A 340 9.97 -2.80 1.88
N LEU A 341 9.81 -3.05 3.19
CA LEU A 341 9.53 -2.01 4.18
C LEU A 341 10.64 -0.97 4.25
N SER A 342 11.89 -1.43 4.33
CA SER A 342 13.07 -0.57 4.40
C SER A 342 13.23 0.26 3.12
N ALA A 343 13.11 -0.37 1.95
CA ALA A 343 13.17 0.31 0.67
C ALA A 343 12.02 1.32 0.52
N TYR A 344 10.79 0.96 0.87
CA TYR A 344 9.64 1.84 0.79
C TYR A 344 9.80 3.08 1.68
N ALA A 345 10.28 2.93 2.91
CA ALA A 345 10.55 4.06 3.80
C ALA A 345 11.59 5.03 3.20
N VAL A 346 12.70 4.51 2.67
CA VAL A 346 13.74 5.33 2.02
C VAL A 346 13.21 6.03 0.77
N GLN A 347 12.50 5.31 -0.09
CA GLN A 347 11.94 5.87 -1.32
C GLN A 347 10.97 7.01 -1.04
N ARG A 348 10.13 6.88 0.00
CA ARG A 348 9.25 7.97 0.43
C ARG A 348 10.03 9.20 0.87
N ALA A 349 11.07 9.02 1.69
CA ALA A 349 11.93 10.11 2.10
C ALA A 349 12.63 10.78 0.90
N TYR A 350 13.04 10.00 -0.10
CA TYR A 350 13.68 10.52 -1.30
C TYR A 350 12.74 11.30 -2.22
N ASP A 351 11.47 10.90 -2.26
CA ASP A 351 10.46 11.55 -3.10
C ASP A 351 9.84 12.79 -2.45
N ASP A 352 9.89 12.92 -1.12
CA ASP A 352 9.11 13.90 -0.38
C ASP A 352 9.94 14.69 0.64
N PRO A 353 10.06 16.01 0.47
CA PRO A 353 10.82 16.86 1.39
C PRO A 353 10.24 16.90 2.80
N LEU A 354 8.94 16.69 3.01
CA LEU A 354 8.35 16.64 4.36
C LEU A 354 8.74 15.36 5.08
N VAL A 355 8.78 14.23 4.37
CA VAL A 355 9.26 12.95 4.92
C VAL A 355 10.77 13.03 5.20
N MET A 356 11.55 13.64 4.31
CA MET A 356 12.99 13.86 4.54
C MET A 356 13.26 14.82 5.71
N ALA A 357 12.37 15.78 5.98
CA ALA A 357 12.54 16.74 7.06
C ALA A 357 12.61 16.07 8.45
N ASP A 358 11.90 14.97 8.66
CA ASP A 358 12.00 14.20 9.90
C ASP A 358 13.42 13.63 10.09
N HIS A 359 14.01 13.07 9.03
CA HIS A 359 15.39 12.57 9.06
C HIS A 359 16.42 13.70 9.23
N ARG A 360 16.10 14.91 8.77
CA ARG A 360 16.95 16.10 9.00
C ARG A 360 16.94 16.52 10.47
N LEU A 361 15.79 16.46 11.14
CA LEU A 361 15.69 16.81 12.56
C LEU A 361 16.43 15.81 13.47
N THR A 362 16.47 14.54 13.09
CA THR A 362 17.19 13.49 13.84
C THR A 362 18.69 13.43 13.50
N GLY A 363 19.16 14.21 12.53
CA GLY A 363 20.55 14.22 12.08
C GLY A 363 20.94 13.02 11.20
N GLU A 364 19.96 12.26 10.69
CA GLU A 364 20.15 11.18 9.71
C GLU A 364 20.22 11.69 8.25
N ALA A 365 19.90 12.97 8.06
CA ALA A 365 20.04 13.70 6.81
C ALA A 365 20.41 15.16 7.08
N PHE A 366 20.97 15.85 6.10
CA PHE A 366 21.07 17.31 6.11
C PHE A 366 20.94 17.87 4.70
N VAL A 367 20.54 19.13 4.60
CA VAL A 367 20.54 19.92 3.37
C VAL A 367 21.53 21.07 3.52
N GLY A 368 22.50 21.16 2.61
CA GLY A 368 23.51 22.22 2.62
C GLY A 368 23.71 22.87 1.26
N GLU A 369 24.26 24.07 1.27
CA GLU A 369 24.72 24.77 0.07
C GLU A 369 26.20 24.48 -0.18
N VAL A 370 26.54 24.12 -1.41
CA VAL A 370 27.93 23.87 -1.82
C VAL A 370 28.67 25.20 -1.89
N THR A 371 29.70 25.37 -1.07
CA THR A 371 30.51 26.60 -1.01
C THR A 371 31.85 26.45 -1.70
N LEU A 372 32.41 25.24 -1.72
CA LEU A 372 33.63 24.91 -2.46
C LEU A 372 33.45 23.57 -3.17
N ALA A 373 34.03 23.47 -4.36
CA ALA A 373 34.11 22.23 -5.12
C ALA A 373 35.50 22.10 -5.77
N ASP A 374 36.14 20.96 -5.56
CA ASP A 374 37.35 20.53 -6.27
C ASP A 374 36.99 19.33 -7.17
N PRO A 375 36.56 19.59 -8.42
CA PRO A 375 36.14 18.57 -9.36
C PRO A 375 37.30 17.76 -9.95
N ALA A 376 38.53 18.29 -9.90
CA ALA A 376 39.71 17.69 -10.54
C ALA A 376 40.51 16.77 -9.61
N ARG A 377 40.11 16.66 -8.34
CA ARG A 377 40.84 15.87 -7.36
C ARG A 377 40.93 14.38 -7.74
N VAL A 378 42.16 13.90 -7.83
CA VAL A 378 42.50 12.49 -8.02
C VAL A 378 43.16 11.95 -6.75
N ASP A 379 42.78 10.74 -6.36
CA ASP A 379 43.45 9.96 -5.32
C ASP A 379 44.41 8.97 -5.99
N ASP A 380 45.70 9.13 -5.75
CA ASP A 380 46.80 8.35 -6.32
C ASP A 380 47.44 7.36 -5.32
N SER A 381 46.89 7.25 -4.11
CA SER A 381 47.39 6.36 -3.05
C SER A 381 47.19 4.85 -3.32
N GLY A 382 46.36 4.50 -4.30
CA GLY A 382 46.04 3.12 -4.67
C GLY A 382 46.87 2.55 -5.83
N LYS A 383 46.51 1.35 -6.29
CA LYS A 383 47.17 0.70 -7.45
C LYS A 383 47.02 1.46 -8.77
N ARG A 384 46.00 2.33 -8.87
CA ARG A 384 45.71 3.18 -10.02
C ARG A 384 45.14 4.50 -9.51
N PRO A 385 45.41 5.63 -10.17
CA PRO A 385 44.74 6.89 -9.86
C PRO A 385 43.23 6.75 -10.05
N VAL A 386 42.45 7.32 -9.12
CA VAL A 386 40.98 7.32 -9.20
C VAL A 386 40.44 8.71 -8.90
N LEU A 387 39.48 9.16 -9.70
CA LEU A 387 38.77 10.42 -9.49
C LEU A 387 38.01 10.39 -8.14
N ARG A 388 38.32 11.36 -7.27
CA ARG A 388 37.75 11.53 -5.92
C ARG A 388 37.52 13.02 -5.61
N PRO A 389 36.56 13.66 -6.32
CA PRO A 389 36.24 15.07 -6.15
C PRO A 389 35.84 15.36 -4.72
N ARG A 390 36.08 16.58 -4.26
CA ARG A 390 35.65 17.04 -2.94
C ARG A 390 34.73 18.21 -3.06
N ILE A 391 33.73 18.25 -2.20
CA ILE A 391 32.84 19.39 -2.05
C ILE A 391 32.74 19.76 -0.59
N MET A 392 32.53 21.04 -0.31
CA MET A 392 32.22 21.56 1.01
C MET A 392 30.80 22.09 1.01
N LEU A 393 29.99 21.62 1.94
CA LEU A 393 28.63 22.11 2.14
C LEU A 393 28.54 22.89 3.45
N VAL A 394 27.75 23.95 3.45
CA VAL A 394 27.36 24.67 4.67
C VAL A 394 25.89 24.40 4.94
N THR A 395 25.57 24.00 6.17
CA THR A 395 24.18 23.70 6.59
C THR A 395 23.87 24.26 7.97
N THR A 396 22.60 24.53 8.23
CA THR A 396 22.04 24.83 9.56
C THR A 396 21.37 23.61 10.21
N ASP A 397 21.28 22.50 9.49
CA ASP A 397 20.72 21.26 10.02
C ASP A 397 21.72 20.63 11.02
N PRO A 398 21.24 19.86 12.02
CA PRO A 398 22.12 19.10 12.88
C PRO A 398 22.84 18.01 12.06
N VAL A 399 24.17 17.97 12.13
CA VAL A 399 24.99 16.96 11.45
C VAL A 399 25.65 16.07 12.51
N LEU A 400 25.19 14.82 12.62
CA LEU A 400 25.69 13.86 13.61
C LEU A 400 26.63 12.80 13.02
N PHE A 401 27.04 12.98 11.76
CA PHE A 401 27.88 12.02 11.05
C PHE A 401 29.34 12.09 11.48
N GLN A 402 29.97 10.92 11.57
CA GLN A 402 31.40 10.81 11.85
C GLN A 402 32.20 10.84 10.53
N PRO A 403 33.46 11.30 10.56
CA PRO A 403 34.38 11.09 9.45
C PRO A 403 34.42 9.61 9.03
N GLY A 404 34.32 9.36 7.73
CA GLY A 404 34.24 8.02 7.14
C GLY A 404 32.82 7.52 6.86
N THR A 405 31.77 8.15 7.42
CA THR A 405 30.38 7.78 7.13
C THR A 405 30.07 7.93 5.64
N SER A 406 29.40 6.93 5.06
CA SER A 406 28.96 6.95 3.66
C SER A 406 27.54 7.49 3.55
N LEU A 407 27.35 8.43 2.64
CA LEU A 407 26.10 9.14 2.39
C LEU A 407 25.67 8.96 0.93
N SER A 408 24.37 9.07 0.71
CA SER A 408 23.73 9.09 -0.60
C SER A 408 22.96 10.41 -0.76
N SER A 409 22.74 10.84 -2.00
CA SER A 409 21.87 11.99 -2.31
C SER A 409 20.63 11.54 -3.09
N PRO A 410 19.41 11.96 -2.70
CA PRO A 410 18.17 11.63 -3.42
C PRO A 410 18.15 12.10 -4.88
N THR A 411 18.79 13.24 -5.17
CA THR A 411 18.89 13.85 -6.50
C THR A 411 20.05 13.32 -7.33
N ARG A 412 21.03 12.66 -6.69
CA ARG A 412 22.20 12.06 -7.34
C ARG A 412 22.42 10.62 -6.84
N PRO A 413 21.48 9.69 -7.09
CA PRO A 413 21.47 8.35 -6.48
C PRO A 413 22.65 7.46 -6.91
N SER A 414 23.26 7.73 -8.06
CA SER A 414 24.43 7.01 -8.58
C SER A 414 25.76 7.47 -7.97
N GLN A 415 25.75 8.59 -7.23
CA GLN A 415 26.91 9.14 -6.54
C GLN A 415 26.87 8.77 -5.06
N LYS A 416 28.02 8.39 -4.53
CA LYS A 416 28.27 8.13 -3.11
C LYS A 416 29.19 9.20 -2.57
N ALA A 417 28.89 9.68 -1.37
CA ALA A 417 29.70 10.65 -0.66
C ALA A 417 30.27 10.02 0.61
N ARG A 418 31.51 10.33 0.94
CA ARG A 418 32.14 9.95 2.21
C ARG A 418 32.46 11.20 3.00
N VAL A 419 32.03 11.25 4.26
CA VAL A 419 32.33 12.37 5.16
C VAL A 419 33.84 12.40 5.43
N VAL A 420 34.48 13.53 5.17
CA VAL A 420 35.90 13.76 5.46
C VAL A 420 36.04 14.57 6.75
N PHE A 421 35.33 15.70 6.83
CA PHE A 421 35.33 16.58 7.99
C PHE A 421 33.92 17.11 8.26
N VAL A 422 33.62 17.31 9.54
CA VAL A 422 32.44 18.02 10.02
C VAL A 422 32.96 19.06 11.02
N THR A 423 32.76 20.33 10.73
CA THR A 423 33.31 21.44 11.50
C THR A 423 32.21 22.43 11.82
N PRO A 424 31.80 22.57 13.09
CA PRO A 424 30.94 23.67 13.50
C PRO A 424 31.65 24.99 13.21
N THR A 425 30.92 25.94 12.64
CA THR A 425 31.41 27.31 12.49
C THR A 425 31.63 27.95 13.88
N GLY A 426 32.48 28.98 13.95
CA GLY A 426 32.91 29.56 15.24
C GLY A 426 31.78 30.12 16.13
N ASP A 427 30.61 30.42 15.56
CA ASP A 427 29.40 30.85 16.29
C ASP A 427 28.43 29.70 16.62
N GLY A 428 28.73 28.47 16.16
CA GLY A 428 27.91 27.27 16.36
C GLY A 428 26.59 27.24 15.58
N SER A 429 26.30 28.25 14.75
CA SER A 429 25.02 28.39 14.04
C SER A 429 24.95 27.58 12.74
N LYS A 430 26.11 27.28 12.15
CA LYS A 430 26.24 26.51 10.92
C LYS A 430 27.29 25.42 11.07
N THR A 431 27.18 24.39 10.26
CA THR A 431 28.15 23.30 10.16
C THR A 431 28.69 23.22 8.73
N GLU A 432 30.02 23.19 8.63
CA GLU A 432 30.75 22.90 7.40
C GLU A 432 30.97 21.39 7.29
N VAL A 433 30.58 20.79 6.17
CA VAL A 433 30.71 19.36 5.90
C VAL A 433 31.51 19.16 4.62
N VAL A 434 32.68 18.57 4.74
CA VAL A 434 33.51 18.21 3.58
C VAL A 434 33.20 16.77 3.18
N LEU A 435 32.77 16.59 1.94
CA LEU A 435 32.44 15.29 1.36
C LEU A 435 33.42 14.94 0.24
N GLU A 436 33.86 13.68 0.22
CA GLU A 436 34.57 13.10 -0.92
C GLU A 436 33.61 12.25 -1.74
N LEU A 437 33.54 12.51 -3.05
CA LEU A 437 32.58 11.91 -3.95
C LEU A 437 33.18 10.71 -4.70
N SER A 438 32.32 9.73 -4.99
CA SER A 438 32.65 8.54 -5.78
C SER A 438 31.41 8.03 -6.51
N GLY A 439 31.60 7.25 -7.59
CA GLY A 439 30.48 6.78 -8.41
C GLY A 439 29.79 7.90 -9.20
N GLY A 440 28.96 7.55 -10.18
CA GLY A 440 28.16 8.51 -10.94
C GLY A 440 28.91 9.48 -11.88
N MET A 441 30.25 9.45 -11.91
CA MET A 441 31.10 10.41 -12.66
C MET A 441 31.91 9.75 -13.78
N GLY A 442 31.50 8.56 -14.24
CA GLY A 442 32.22 7.78 -15.24
C GLY A 442 33.45 7.04 -14.70
N ARG A 443 34.27 6.51 -15.62
CA ARG A 443 35.48 5.72 -15.30
C ARG A 443 36.79 6.49 -15.53
N GLY A 444 36.72 7.71 -16.05
CA GLY A 444 37.88 8.56 -16.34
C GLY A 444 38.39 9.31 -15.12
N LEU A 445 39.52 10.01 -15.29
CA LEU A 445 40.10 10.93 -14.30
C LEU A 445 39.59 12.37 -14.44
N THR A 446 38.66 12.60 -15.35
CA THR A 446 37.99 13.88 -15.55
C THR A 446 36.49 13.65 -15.44
N ALA A 447 35.85 14.38 -14.52
CA ALA A 447 34.41 14.34 -14.36
C ALA A 447 33.72 14.91 -15.61
N PRO A 448 32.70 14.25 -16.17
CA PRO A 448 31.84 14.88 -17.17
C PRO A 448 31.14 16.12 -16.58
N PRO A 449 30.89 17.18 -17.38
CA PRO A 449 30.19 18.37 -16.91
C PRO A 449 28.86 18.04 -16.21
N GLY A 450 28.55 18.73 -15.11
CA GLY A 450 27.34 18.52 -14.30
C GLY A 450 27.35 17.31 -13.35
N THR A 451 28.37 16.44 -13.39
CA THR A 451 28.40 15.24 -12.53
C THR A 451 28.92 15.50 -11.12
N VAL A 452 29.82 16.48 -10.96
CA VAL A 452 30.26 17.02 -9.66
C VAL A 452 29.37 18.22 -9.32
N PRO A 453 28.87 18.35 -8.08
CA PRO A 453 28.13 19.53 -7.65
C PRO A 453 28.90 20.83 -7.80
N GLU A 454 28.23 21.86 -8.30
CA GLU A 454 28.75 23.21 -8.49
C GLU A 454 28.53 24.08 -7.25
N VAL A 455 29.34 25.13 -7.10
CA VAL A 455 29.18 26.11 -6.02
C VAL A 455 27.84 26.83 -6.17
N GLY A 456 27.11 26.97 -5.06
CA GLY A 456 25.74 27.51 -5.01
C GLY A 456 24.65 26.44 -5.15
N GLU A 457 24.98 25.19 -5.51
CA GLU A 457 23.99 24.11 -5.50
C GLU A 457 23.56 23.77 -4.06
N ARG A 458 22.26 23.53 -3.88
CA ARG A 458 21.70 23.08 -2.60
C ARG A 458 21.35 21.60 -2.66
N LEU A 459 22.02 20.77 -1.87
CA LEU A 459 21.93 19.32 -1.93
C LEU A 459 21.56 18.70 -0.58
N CYS A 460 20.79 17.63 -0.65
CA CYS A 460 20.47 16.76 0.49
C CYS A 460 21.42 15.57 0.49
N TYR A 461 22.03 15.27 1.64
CA TYR A 461 22.79 14.06 1.88
C TYR A 461 22.25 13.32 3.10
N THR A 462 22.22 11.99 3.03
CA THR A 462 21.65 11.13 4.07
C THR A 462 22.32 9.76 4.10
N THR A 463 22.26 9.09 5.25
CA THR A 463 22.68 7.68 5.39
C THR A 463 21.69 6.70 4.79
N LEU A 464 20.44 7.13 4.56
CA LEU A 464 19.42 6.34 3.90
C LEU A 464 19.92 5.88 2.53
N THR A 465 19.62 4.62 2.18
CA THR A 465 20.13 4.03 0.94
C THR A 465 19.07 3.13 0.31
N ASP A 466 18.62 3.48 -0.89
CA ASP A 466 17.75 2.66 -1.76
C ASP A 466 18.58 1.71 -2.64
N GLY A 467 19.71 1.24 -2.09
CA GLY A 467 20.64 0.38 -2.80
C GLY A 467 20.13 -1.05 -2.86
N TYR A 468 20.48 -1.77 -3.92
CA TYR A 468 20.17 -3.19 -4.02
C TYR A 468 20.82 -3.98 -2.87
N VAL A 469 19.99 -4.67 -2.10
CA VAL A 469 20.42 -5.65 -1.10
C VAL A 469 20.32 -7.04 -1.75
N PRO A 470 21.33 -7.91 -1.70
CA PRO A 470 21.18 -9.27 -2.21
C PRO A 470 20.19 -10.08 -1.34
N PRO A 471 19.43 -11.03 -1.91
CA PRO A 471 18.59 -11.91 -1.10
C PRO A 471 19.44 -12.67 -0.09
N GLY A 472 18.92 -12.85 1.13
CA GLY A 472 19.55 -13.70 2.13
C GLY A 472 19.71 -15.14 1.62
N ALA A 473 20.74 -15.82 2.11
CA ALA A 473 20.88 -17.26 1.94
C ALA A 473 19.94 -17.97 2.92
N PHE A 474 19.13 -18.90 2.43
CA PHE A 474 18.23 -19.71 3.24
C PHE A 474 18.57 -21.19 3.06
N PRO A 475 18.43 -22.02 4.11
CA PRO A 475 18.70 -23.45 4.02
C PRO A 475 17.73 -24.12 3.04
N THR A 476 18.14 -25.25 2.46
CA THR A 476 17.21 -26.12 1.74
C THR A 476 16.22 -26.74 2.71
N ARG A 477 15.16 -27.37 2.19
CA ARG A 477 14.18 -28.05 3.03
C ARG A 477 14.82 -29.20 3.83
N GLU A 478 15.75 -29.95 3.23
CA GLU A 478 16.46 -31.04 3.92
C GLU A 478 17.34 -30.55 5.06
N GLU A 479 17.84 -29.32 4.97
CA GLU A 479 18.69 -28.68 5.98
C GLU A 479 17.87 -28.04 7.12
N THR A 480 16.54 -28.08 7.07
CA THR A 480 15.71 -27.58 8.17
C THR A 480 15.59 -28.59 9.31
N PRO A 481 15.64 -28.15 10.59
CA PRO A 481 15.43 -29.04 11.73
C PRO A 481 14.14 -29.85 11.61
N TRP A 482 14.10 -31.06 12.17
CA TRP A 482 12.93 -31.95 12.14
C TRP A 482 11.64 -31.31 12.66
N THR A 483 11.76 -30.32 13.56
CA THR A 483 10.65 -29.49 14.08
C THR A 483 10.01 -28.58 13.03
N HIS A 484 10.67 -28.38 11.88
CA HIS A 484 10.28 -27.46 10.81
C HIS A 484 10.18 -28.11 9.43
N GLY A 485 10.90 -29.22 9.18
CA GLY A 485 10.94 -29.94 7.90
C GLY A 485 10.01 -31.15 7.77
N GLY A 486 9.49 -31.66 8.90
CA GLY A 486 8.90 -33.00 8.99
C GLY A 486 9.99 -34.08 9.20
N PRO A 487 9.64 -35.30 9.63
CA PRO A 487 10.63 -36.36 9.80
C PRO A 487 11.31 -36.68 8.46
N PRO A 488 12.62 -36.98 8.45
CA PRO A 488 13.31 -37.42 7.23
C PRO A 488 12.63 -38.68 6.66
N PRO A 489 12.64 -38.88 5.33
CA PRO A 489 12.10 -40.09 4.72
C PRO A 489 12.81 -41.32 5.30
N GLU A 490 12.02 -42.34 5.66
CA GLU A 490 12.56 -43.64 6.08
C GLU A 490 13.41 -44.22 4.95
N VAL A 491 14.67 -44.56 5.28
CA VAL A 491 15.66 -45.15 4.37
C VAL A 491 15.35 -46.60 4.11
#